data_AF-A0A182YTF9-F1
#
_entry.id   AF-A0A182YTF9-F1
#
_cell.length_a   1.000
_cell.length_b   1.000
_cell.length_c   1.000
_cell.angle_alpha   90.00
_cell.angle_beta   90.00
_cell.angle_gamma   90.00
#
_symmetry.space_group_name_H-M   'P 1'
#
loop_
_entity.id
_entity.type
_entity.pdbx_description
1 polymer ?
#
loop_
_entity_poly.entity_id
_entity_poly.type
_entity_poly.pdbx_seq_one_letter_code
_entity_poly.pdbx_strand_id
1 'polypeptide(L)'
;MCLNSRPLTPIPNSPDDLEVLTPGHFITGSNLQMVHEVDVTKIPDNRLTHWERTQKIMQAIWARWYPEYLQQLQARATKGCKPPVKVELGKLKLFHFNPGKDDIVRVVSLKTIDGKTITRPVAKIALLPLQD
;
A
#
# COMPACT_ATOMS: atom_id res chain seq x y z
N MET A 1 3.81 0.18 14.76
CA MET A 1 3.80 -1.05 13.92
C MET A 1 3.59 -0.68 12.45
N CYS A 2 4.24 -1.37 11.53
CA CYS A 2 4.48 -0.93 10.15
C CYS A 2 4.07 -1.97 9.09
N LEU A 3 2.85 -2.52 9.19
CA LEU A 3 2.36 -3.55 8.26
C LEU A 3 2.32 -3.06 6.79
N ASN A 4 2.05 -1.77 6.58
CA ASN A 4 1.89 -1.16 5.25
C ASN A 4 3.02 -0.20 4.87
N SER A 5 4.06 -0.06 5.71
CA SER A 5 5.19 0.84 5.47
C SER A 5 6.38 0.12 4.82
N ARG A 6 6.26 -1.18 4.51
CA ARG A 6 7.32 -1.96 3.87
C ARG A 6 7.52 -1.50 2.41
N PRO A 7 8.76 -1.20 1.97
CA PRO A 7 9.07 -0.88 0.58
C PRO A 7 8.63 -1.97 -0.41
N LEU A 8 7.95 -1.57 -1.48
CA LEU A 8 7.70 -2.37 -2.69
C LEU A 8 8.76 -2.16 -3.76
N THR A 9 9.43 -1.00 -3.74
CA THR A 9 10.56 -0.66 -4.60
C THR A 9 11.87 -0.71 -3.81
N PRO A 10 13.03 -0.80 -4.48
CA PRO A 10 14.33 -0.61 -3.84
C PRO A 10 14.35 0.70 -3.04
N ILE A 11 15.04 0.67 -1.90
CA ILE A 11 15.24 1.87 -1.09
C ILE A 11 16.26 2.76 -1.83
N PRO A 12 15.96 4.04 -2.07
CA PRO A 12 16.86 4.97 -2.71
C PRO A 12 18.13 5.18 -1.89
N ASN A 13 19.21 5.52 -2.59
CA ASN A 13 20.53 5.73 -1.98
C ASN A 13 20.99 7.20 -2.05
N SER A 14 20.24 8.04 -2.77
CA SER A 14 20.51 9.47 -2.92
C SER A 14 19.32 10.30 -2.41
N PRO A 15 19.55 11.49 -1.82
CA PRO A 15 18.47 12.42 -1.44
C PRO A 15 17.69 12.98 -2.64
N ASP A 16 18.23 12.90 -3.86
CA ASP A 16 17.55 13.31 -5.10
C ASP A 16 16.65 12.20 -5.68
N ASP A 17 16.70 10.99 -5.12
CA ASP A 17 15.90 9.87 -5.61
C ASP A 17 14.43 10.01 -5.17
N LEU A 18 13.54 9.39 -5.96
CA LEU A 18 12.11 9.36 -5.68
C LEU A 18 11.79 8.62 -4.37
N GLU A 19 10.72 9.06 -3.69
CA GLU A 19 10.23 8.41 -2.47
C GLU A 19 9.87 6.94 -2.72
N VAL A 20 10.18 6.09 -1.74
CA VAL A 20 9.89 4.65 -1.78
C VAL A 20 8.40 4.40 -1.83
N LEU A 21 7.98 3.59 -2.80
CA LEU A 21 6.59 3.14 -2.88
C LEU A 21 6.33 2.04 -1.85
N THR A 22 5.29 2.21 -1.04
CA THR A 22 4.87 1.25 0.01
C THR A 22 3.39 0.90 -0.19
N PRO A 23 2.88 -0.24 0.33
CA PRO A 23 1.45 -0.54 0.28
C PRO A 23 0.58 0.59 0.86
N GLY A 24 1.10 1.33 1.85
CA GLY A 24 0.45 2.50 2.44
C GLY A 24 0.10 3.61 1.45
N HIS A 25 0.95 3.84 0.45
CA HIS A 25 0.70 4.83 -0.60
C HIS A 25 -0.56 4.51 -1.40
N PHE A 26 -0.84 3.23 -1.65
CA PHE A 26 -2.06 2.84 -2.38
C PHE A 26 -3.33 2.94 -1.53
N ILE A 27 -3.21 2.82 -0.21
CA ILE A 27 -4.34 2.88 0.72
C ILE A 27 -4.71 4.34 1.02
N THR A 28 -3.71 5.19 1.22
CA THR A 28 -3.89 6.53 1.80
C THR A 28 -3.48 7.66 0.84
N GLY A 29 -2.79 7.33 -0.26
CA GLY A 29 -2.23 8.30 -1.20
C GLY A 29 -0.87 8.87 -0.79
N SER A 30 -0.36 8.51 0.39
CA SER A 30 0.92 9.00 0.92
C SER A 30 1.61 7.93 1.77
N ASN A 31 2.86 8.21 2.16
CA ASN A 31 3.60 7.37 3.08
C ASN A 31 2.89 7.29 4.44
N LEU A 32 2.70 6.05 4.92
CA LEU A 32 2.19 5.80 6.26
C LEU A 32 3.34 5.95 7.26
N GLN A 33 3.64 7.21 7.59
CA GLN A 33 4.46 7.54 8.74
C GLN A 33 3.59 7.59 9.98
N MET A 34 3.82 6.65 10.89
CA MET A 34 3.19 6.67 12.21
C MET A 34 4.29 6.94 13.22
N VAL A 35 4.06 7.91 14.11
CA VAL A 35 4.94 8.16 15.25
C VAL A 35 5.01 6.89 16.09
N HIS A 36 6.22 6.52 16.52
CA HIS A 36 6.39 5.38 17.41
C HIS A 36 5.65 5.63 18.72
N GLU A 37 4.64 4.82 19.00
CA GLU A 37 3.97 4.81 20.30
C GLU A 37 4.92 4.28 21.38
N VAL A 38 4.90 4.92 22.55
CA VAL A 38 5.66 4.47 23.73
C VAL A 38 5.03 3.17 24.24
N ASP A 39 5.86 2.16 24.52
CA ASP A 39 5.39 0.90 25.13
C ASP A 39 4.96 1.15 26.58
N VAL A 40 3.67 1.00 26.83
CA VAL A 40 3.05 1.18 28.15
C VAL A 40 2.58 -0.14 28.76
N THR A 41 2.85 -1.28 28.10
CA THR A 41 2.37 -2.61 28.53
C THR A 41 2.82 -3.00 29.94
N LYS A 42 4.04 -2.58 30.35
CA LYS A 42 4.62 -2.89 31.66
C LYS A 42 4.31 -1.86 32.75
N ILE A 43 3.67 -0.74 32.40
CA ILE A 43 3.39 0.33 33.35
C ILE A 43 2.12 -0.03 34.15
N PRO A 44 2.14 0.06 35.49
CA PRO A 44 0.95 -0.15 36.32
C PRO A 44 -0.19 0.83 35.98
N ASP A 45 -1.44 0.35 35.97
CA ASP A 45 -2.60 1.14 35.49
C ASP A 45 -2.87 2.42 36.30
N ASN A 46 -2.44 2.45 37.57
CA ASN A 46 -2.55 3.62 38.43
C ASN A 46 -1.59 4.76 38.05
N ARG A 47 -0.62 4.51 37.16
CA ARG A 47 0.32 5.51 36.63
C ARG A 47 0.02 5.93 35.20
N LEU A 48 -1.09 5.43 34.64
CA LEU A 48 -1.48 5.70 33.26
C LEU A 48 -2.62 6.72 33.21
N THR A 49 -2.46 7.70 32.32
CA THR A 49 -3.56 8.56 31.88
C THR A 49 -4.62 7.75 31.15
N HIS A 50 -5.81 8.34 30.94
CA HIS A 50 -6.87 7.69 30.19
C HIS A 50 -6.43 7.27 28.79
N TRP A 51 -5.72 8.15 28.08
CA TRP A 51 -5.18 7.85 26.75
C TRP A 51 -4.19 6.69 26.79
N GLU A 52 -3.22 6.70 27.72
CA GLU A 52 -2.23 5.63 27.82
C GLU A 52 -2.86 4.28 28.22
N ARG A 53 -3.96 4.28 28.97
CA ARG A 53 -4.74 3.04 29.22
C ARG A 53 -5.35 2.49 27.92
N THR A 54 -5.95 3.36 27.09
CA THR A 54 -6.45 2.95 25.77
C THR A 54 -5.32 2.39 24.89
N GLN A 55 -4.16 3.06 24.90
CA GLN A 55 -2.97 2.63 24.18
C GLN A 55 -2.47 1.27 24.67
N LYS A 56 -2.44 1.04 25.99
CA LYS A 56 -2.06 -0.24 26.59
C LYS A 56 -2.97 -1.38 26.15
N ILE A 57 -4.28 -1.15 26.10
CA ILE A 57 -5.25 -2.14 25.60
C ILE A 57 -4.98 -2.44 24.11
N MET A 58 -4.79 -1.42 23.29
CA MET A 58 -4.46 -1.59 21.88
C MET A 58 -3.17 -2.39 21.68
N GLN A 59 -2.10 -2.05 22.42
CA GLN A 59 -0.83 -2.77 22.39
C GLN A 59 -0.98 -4.25 22.79
N ALA A 60 -1.80 -4.55 23.81
CA ALA A 60 -2.09 -5.92 24.22
C ALA A 60 -2.86 -6.71 23.16
N ILE A 61 -3.87 -6.09 22.53
CA ILE A 61 -4.61 -6.71 21.41
C ILE A 61 -3.65 -7.02 20.28
N TRP A 62 -2.82 -6.05 19.88
CA TRP A 62 -1.88 -6.22 18.79
C TRP A 62 -0.81 -7.28 19.07
N ALA A 63 -0.26 -7.32 20.28
CA ALA A 63 0.74 -8.32 20.67
C ALA A 63 0.19 -9.75 20.55
N ARG A 64 -1.10 -9.95 20.83
CA ARG A 64 -1.79 -11.24 20.68
C ARG A 64 -2.19 -11.52 19.23
N TRP A 65 -2.73 -10.52 18.53
CA TRP A 65 -3.35 -10.70 17.21
C TRP A 65 -2.33 -10.79 16.09
N TYR A 66 -1.29 -9.96 16.10
CA TYR A 66 -0.32 -9.85 15.01
C TYR A 66 0.36 -11.18 14.64
N PRO A 67 0.85 -12.00 15.60
CA PRO A 67 1.48 -13.27 15.26
C PRO A 67 0.53 -14.23 14.54
N GLU A 68 -0.71 -14.34 15.01
CA GLU A 68 -1.73 -15.22 14.43
C GLU A 68 -2.17 -14.73 13.04
N TYR A 69 -2.38 -13.42 12.90
CA TYR A 69 -2.78 -12.82 11.63
C TYR A 69 -1.71 -12.95 10.55
N LEU A 70 -0.43 -12.73 10.89
CA LEU A 70 0.65 -12.92 9.93
C LEU A 70 0.76 -14.37 9.46
N GLN A 71 0.54 -15.34 10.36
CA GLN A 71 0.52 -16.75 9.97
C GLN A 71 -0.63 -17.05 8.99
N GLN A 72 -1.79 -16.39 9.15
CA GLN A 72 -2.90 -16.51 8.20
C GLN A 72 -2.59 -15.86 6.84
N LEU A 73 -1.88 -14.73 6.82
CA LEU A 73 -1.44 -14.09 5.58
C LEU A 73 -0.40 -14.92 4.83
N GLN A 74 0.39 -15.73 5.56
CA GLN A 74 1.34 -16.68 4.99
C GLN A 74 0.68 -17.98 4.50
N ALA A 75 -0.63 -18.00 4.25
CA ALA A 75 -1.27 -19.10 3.52
C ALA A 75 -0.41 -19.42 2.28
N ARG A 76 0.39 -20.48 2.39
CA ARG A 76 1.21 -20.98 1.28
C ARG A 76 0.25 -21.09 0.13
N ALA A 77 0.65 -20.64 -1.05
CA ALA A 77 -0.10 -20.88 -2.28
C ALA A 77 -0.40 -22.38 -2.36
N THR A 78 -1.55 -22.78 -1.82
CA THR A 78 -2.06 -24.13 -1.90
C THR A 78 -2.40 -24.32 -3.36
N LYS A 79 -2.21 -25.54 -3.88
CA LYS A 79 -2.50 -25.88 -5.28
C LYS A 79 -3.86 -25.29 -5.68
N GLY A 80 -3.86 -24.20 -6.45
CA GLY A 80 -5.08 -23.44 -6.80
C GLY A 80 -5.00 -21.92 -6.53
N CYS A 81 -4.16 -21.45 -5.61
CA CYS A 81 -3.83 -20.04 -5.52
C CYS A 81 -3.01 -19.67 -6.77
N LYS A 82 -3.59 -18.87 -7.66
CA LYS A 82 -2.85 -18.25 -8.76
C LYS A 82 -1.62 -17.59 -8.14
N PRO A 83 -0.42 -17.74 -8.72
CA PRO A 83 0.77 -17.07 -8.20
C PRO A 83 0.44 -15.58 -8.01
N PRO A 84 1.03 -14.89 -7.00
CA PRO A 84 0.91 -13.44 -6.91
C PRO A 84 1.18 -12.92 -8.30
N VAL A 85 0.19 -12.19 -8.87
CA VAL A 85 0.28 -11.71 -10.25
C VAL A 85 1.64 -11.08 -10.36
N LYS A 86 2.56 -11.70 -11.11
CA LYS A 86 3.80 -11.03 -11.46
C LYS A 86 3.33 -9.78 -12.17
N VAL A 87 3.46 -8.64 -11.49
CA VAL A 87 3.23 -7.34 -12.09
C VAL A 87 4.40 -7.18 -13.05
N GLU A 88 4.26 -7.77 -14.22
CA GLU A 88 5.17 -7.55 -15.32
C GLU A 88 4.97 -6.10 -15.72
N LEU A 89 5.93 -5.27 -15.31
CA LEU A 89 6.01 -3.87 -15.69
C LEU A 89 5.87 -3.79 -17.21
N GLY A 90 4.92 -2.96 -17.70
CA GLY A 90 4.73 -2.74 -19.14
C GLY A 90 3.55 -3.46 -19.81
N LYS A 91 2.67 -4.18 -19.10
CA LYS A 91 1.49 -4.82 -19.73
C LYS A 91 0.44 -3.86 -20.30
N LEU A 92 0.37 -2.65 -19.78
CA LEU A 92 -0.61 -1.64 -20.16
C LEU A 92 0.11 -0.31 -20.40
N LYS A 93 -0.03 0.23 -21.60
CA LYS A 93 0.44 1.58 -21.93
C LYS A 93 -0.75 2.51 -22.05
N LEU A 94 -0.63 3.71 -21.49
CA LEU A 94 -1.64 4.74 -21.66
C LEU A 94 -1.64 5.16 -23.14
N PHE A 95 -2.80 5.09 -23.79
CA PHE A 95 -2.92 5.26 -25.23
C PHE A 95 -3.69 6.53 -25.61
N HIS A 96 -4.78 6.84 -24.91
CA HIS A 96 -5.59 8.01 -25.20
C HIS A 96 -6.28 8.55 -23.94
N PHE A 97 -6.32 9.88 -23.82
CA PHE A 97 -7.14 10.56 -22.82
C PHE A 97 -8.51 10.85 -23.42
N ASN A 98 -9.60 10.49 -22.73
CA ASN A 98 -10.95 10.79 -23.21
C ASN A 98 -11.51 11.96 -22.38
N PRO A 99 -11.37 13.22 -22.84
CA PRO A 99 -11.92 14.38 -22.15
C PRO A 99 -13.46 14.36 -22.21
N GLY A 100 -14.09 14.81 -21.12
CA GLY A 100 -15.53 15.07 -21.07
C GLY A 100 -15.90 16.34 -21.84
N LYS A 101 -17.19 16.66 -21.85
CA LYS A 101 -17.69 17.92 -22.45
C LYS A 101 -17.14 19.19 -21.77
N ASP A 102 -16.67 19.03 -20.54
CA ASP A 102 -16.03 20.03 -19.69
C ASP A 102 -14.51 20.03 -19.77
N ASP A 103 -13.92 19.31 -20.74
CA ASP A 103 -12.47 19.11 -20.91
C ASP A 103 -11.78 18.37 -19.76
N ILE A 104 -12.55 17.77 -18.84
CA ILE A 104 -12.01 17.00 -17.72
C ILE A 104 -11.93 15.52 -18.08
N VAL A 105 -10.73 14.94 -18.00
CA VAL A 105 -10.49 13.52 -18.27
C VAL A 105 -10.88 12.68 -17.05
N ARG A 106 -11.92 11.86 -17.21
CA ARG A 106 -12.37 10.90 -16.18
C ARG A 106 -12.07 9.45 -16.54
N VAL A 107 -11.88 9.18 -17.84
CA VAL A 107 -11.65 7.84 -18.39
C VAL A 107 -10.50 7.91 -19.38
N VAL A 108 -9.59 6.95 -19.29
CA VAL A 108 -8.49 6.81 -20.27
C VAL A 108 -8.55 5.45 -20.94
N SER A 109 -8.05 5.42 -22.17
CA SER A 109 -7.91 4.22 -22.97
C SER A 109 -6.47 3.70 -22.78
N LEU A 110 -6.36 2.45 -22.36
CA LEU A 110 -5.11 1.73 -22.15
C LEU A 110 -4.97 0.67 -23.24
N LYS A 111 -3.76 0.50 -23.76
CA LYS A 111 -3.41 -0.53 -24.73
C LYS A 111 -2.67 -1.67 -24.04
N THR A 112 -3.17 -2.90 -24.16
CA THR A 112 -2.46 -4.10 -23.71
C THR A 112 -1.36 -4.50 -24.69
N ILE A 113 -0.42 -5.35 -24.25
CA ILE A 113 0.62 -5.96 -25.10
C ILE A 113 0.02 -6.63 -26.34
N ASP A 114 -1.14 -7.29 -26.20
CA ASP A 114 -1.85 -7.95 -27.29
C ASP A 114 -2.51 -6.98 -28.29
N GLY A 115 -2.29 -5.66 -28.14
CA GLY A 115 -2.83 -4.61 -28.99
C GLY A 115 -4.29 -4.24 -28.72
N LYS A 116 -4.97 -4.93 -27.80
CA LYS A 116 -6.36 -4.60 -27.42
C LYS A 116 -6.41 -3.30 -26.63
N THR A 117 -7.47 -2.53 -26.86
CA THR A 117 -7.72 -1.29 -26.14
C THR A 117 -8.80 -1.53 -25.08
N ILE A 118 -8.51 -1.19 -23.83
CA ILE A 118 -9.45 -1.25 -22.72
C ILE A 118 -9.63 0.14 -22.11
N THR A 119 -10.82 0.47 -21.65
CA THR A 119 -11.09 1.74 -20.95
C THR A 119 -11.09 1.54 -19.43
N ARG A 120 -10.50 2.50 -18.72
CA ARG A 120 -10.47 2.52 -17.26
C ARG A 120 -10.67 3.94 -16.72
N PRO A 121 -11.43 4.09 -15.62
CA PRO A 121 -11.51 5.38 -14.91
C PRO A 121 -10.13 5.79 -14.39
N VAL A 122 -9.82 7.09 -14.45
CA VAL A 122 -8.55 7.64 -13.93
C VAL A 122 -8.34 7.29 -12.46
N ALA A 123 -9.41 7.31 -11.66
CA ALA A 123 -9.38 6.94 -10.23
C ALA A 123 -8.95 5.49 -9.96
N LYS A 124 -8.91 4.62 -10.97
CA LYS A 124 -8.46 3.21 -10.86
C LYS A 124 -7.08 2.98 -11.47
N ILE A 125 -6.35 4.04 -11.79
CA ILE A 125 -5.05 3.99 -12.43
C ILE A 125 -4.04 4.65 -11.49
N ALA A 126 -2.92 3.97 -11.28
CA ALA A 126 -1.77 4.53 -10.61
C ALA A 126 -0.65 4.68 -11.64
N LEU A 127 -0.05 5.87 -11.70
CA LEU A 127 1.17 6.07 -12.46
C LEU A 127 2.31 5.37 -11.71
N LEU A 128 3.05 4.54 -12.41
CA LEU A 128 4.27 3.94 -11.88
C LEU A 128 5.44 4.86 -12.27
N PRO A 129 6.35 5.19 -11.34
CA PRO A 129 7.58 5.87 -11.68
C PRO A 129 8.45 4.90 -12.50
N LEU A 130 8.35 5.00 -13.82
CA LEU A 130 9.31 4.38 -14.73
C LEU A 130 10.40 5.41 -14.96
N GLN A 131 11.65 5.06 -14.65
CA GLN A 131 12.80 5.82 -15.12
C GLN A 131 12.82 5.72 -16.66
N ASP A 132 12.95 6.86 -17.32
CA ASP A 132 13.21 6.93 -18.77
C ASP A 132 14.58 6.34 -19.13
#